data_AF-A0A4R0X893-F1
#
_entry.id   AF-A0A4R0X893-F1
#
_cell.length_a   1.000
_cell.length_b   1.000
_cell.length_c   1.000
_cell.angle_alpha   90.00
_cell.angle_beta   90.00
_cell.angle_gamma   90.00
#
_symmetry.space_group_name_H-M   'P 1'
#
loop_
_entity.id
_entity.type
_entity.pdbx_description
1 polymer ?
#
loop_
_entity_poly.entity_id
_entity_poly.type
_entity_poly.pdbx_seq_one_letter_code
_entity_poly.pdbx_strand_id
1 'polypeptide(L)' 'MRPALEVAEIFRRSGPQYRQTHADGLSRAQRRAMSAIELCRTAALGGHVEQCDACGHQRITYN' A
#
# COMPACT_ATOMS: atom_id res chain seq x y z
N MET A 1 -12.51 6.84 -11.33
CA MET A 1 -11.50 7.91 -11.45
C MET A 1 -10.28 7.49 -10.62
N ARG A 2 -9.08 7.37 -11.21
CA ARG A 2 -7.84 7.05 -10.47
C ARG A 2 -7.19 8.35 -9.96
N PRO A 3 -6.76 8.44 -8.70
CA PRO A 3 -6.03 9.59 -8.18
C PRO A 3 -4.79 9.91 -9.03
N ALA A 4 -4.49 11.21 -9.18
CA ALA A 4 -3.29 11.66 -9.90
C ALA A 4 -1.97 11.35 -9.14
N LEU A 5 -2.07 11.12 -7.83
CA LEU A 5 -0.95 10.80 -6.95
C LEU A 5 -1.39 9.79 -5.89
N GLU A 6 -0.67 8.68 -5.80
CA GLU A 6 -0.93 7.60 -4.84
C GLU A 6 0.06 7.69 -3.68
N VAL A 7 -0.37 7.30 -2.48
CA VAL A 7 0.52 7.24 -1.30
C VAL A 7 1.70 6.32 -1.57
N ALA A 8 1.47 5.15 -2.19
CA ALA A 8 2.53 4.22 -2.56
C ALA A 8 3.55 4.85 -3.52
N GLU A 9 3.12 5.76 -4.39
CA GLU A 9 4.02 6.47 -5.31
C GLU A 9 4.91 7.48 -4.57
N ILE A 10 4.38 8.15 -3.54
CA ILE A 10 5.16 9.01 -2.64
C ILE A 10 6.22 8.17 -1.93
N PHE A 11 5.86 7.00 -1.40
CA PHE A 11 6.84 6.11 -0.75
C PHE A 11 7.88 5.58 -1.75
N ARG A 12 7.50 5.22 -2.98
CA ARG A 12 8.48 4.80 -3.99
C ARG A 12 9.47 5.92 -4.36
N ARG A 13 9.00 7.16 -4.51
CA ARG A 13 9.84 8.30 -4.91
C ARG A 13 10.69 8.84 -3.76
N SER A 14 10.11 8.98 -2.58
CA SER A 14 10.72 9.70 -1.45
C SER A 14 11.14 8.78 -0.30
N GLY A 15 10.58 7.57 -0.22
CA GLY A 15 10.85 6.60 0.85
C GLY A 15 12.32 6.21 1.01
N PRO A 16 13.09 5.97 -0.07
CA PRO A 16 14.51 5.67 0.05
C PRO A 16 15.31 6.79 0.74
N GLN A 17 15.10 8.05 0.35
CA GLN A 17 15.77 9.20 0.96
C GLN A 17 15.31 9.42 2.41
N TYR A 18 14.01 9.29 2.67
CA TYR A 18 13.45 9.42 4.01
C TYR A 18 14.03 8.38 4.98
N ARG A 19 14.14 7.12 4.56
CA ARG A 19 14.73 6.04 5.37
C ARG A 19 16.21 6.27 5.70
N GLN A 20 16.96 6.86 4.78
CA GLN A 20 18.36 7.21 4.99
C GLN A 20 18.51 8.36 5.99
N THR A 21 17.74 9.43 5.79
CA THR A 21 17.78 10.61 6.66
C THR A 21 17.28 10.37 8.08
N HIS A 22 16.38 9.39 8.27
CA HIS A 22 15.77 9.06 9.57
C HIS A 22 16.14 7.65 10.05
N ALA A 23 17.32 7.15 9.66
CA ALA A 23 17.71 5.76 9.94
C ALA A 23 17.65 5.42 11.44
N ASP A 24 18.12 6.31 12.30
CA ASP A 24 18.20 6.09 13.75
C ASP A 24 16.85 6.26 14.46
N GLY A 25 15.93 7.03 13.88
CA GLY A 25 14.60 7.29 14.44
C GLY A 25 13.52 6.30 13.98
N LEU A 26 13.79 5.51 12.94
CA LEU A 26 12.81 4.61 12.35
C LEU A 26 12.81 3.22 13.01
N SER A 27 11.76 2.95 13.77
CA SER A 27 11.48 1.63 14.32
C SER A 27 11.27 0.56 13.23
N ARG A 28 11.45 -0.71 13.61
CA ARG A 28 11.17 -1.85 12.73
C ARG A 28 9.72 -1.87 12.24
N ALA A 29 8.76 -1.50 13.09
CA ALA A 29 7.35 -1.47 12.74
C ALA A 29 7.07 -0.44 11.65
N GLN A 30 7.62 0.78 11.79
CA GLN A 30 7.50 1.82 10.76
C GLN A 30 8.13 1.37 9.44
N ARG A 31 9.33 0.78 9.44
CA ARG A 31 9.97 0.26 8.23
C ARG A 31 9.11 -0.80 7.53
N ARG A 32 8.52 -1.73 8.30
CA ARG A 32 7.58 -2.72 7.74
C ARG A 32 6.34 -2.08 7.15
N ALA A 33 5.78 -1.06 7.79
CA ALA A 33 4.63 -0.33 7.26
C ALA A 33 4.97 0.38 5.94
N MET A 34 6.13 1.03 5.84
CA MET A 34 6.59 1.66 4.60
C MET A 34 6.72 0.65 3.46
N SER A 35 7.39 -0.48 3.70
CA SER A 35 7.52 -1.55 2.70
C SER A 35 6.17 -2.17 2.34
N ALA A 36 5.29 -2.35 3.33
CA ALA A 36 3.93 -2.82 3.07
C ALA A 36 3.20 -1.84 2.16
N ILE A 37 3.27 -0.53 2.39
CA ILE A 37 2.64 0.48 1.52
C ILE A 37 3.23 0.49 0.11
N GLU A 38 4.56 0.36 -0.03
CA GLU A 38 5.23 0.28 -1.34
C GLU A 38 4.80 -0.96 -2.15
N LEU A 39 4.61 -2.09 -1.45
CA LEU A 39 4.21 -3.38 -2.02
C LEU A 39 2.68 -3.56 -2.09
N CYS A 40 1.92 -2.75 -1.36
CA CYS A 40 0.48 -2.91 -1.24
C CYS A 40 -0.17 -2.55 -2.58
N ARG A 41 -0.92 -3.50 -3.11
CA ARG A 41 -1.84 -3.24 -4.20
C ARG A 41 -3.20 -2.85 -3.62
N THR A 42 -3.43 -1.56 -3.38
CA THR A 42 -4.77 -1.01 -3.05
C THR A 42 -5.76 -1.26 -4.19
N ALA A 43 -7.04 -0.87 -4.05
CA ALA A 43 -8.00 -0.92 -5.16
C ALA A 43 -7.55 -0.19 -6.43
N ALA A 44 -6.66 0.79 -6.30
CA ALA A 44 -6.02 1.46 -7.45
C ALA A 44 -4.93 0.61 -8.14
N LEU A 45 -4.48 -0.49 -7.51
CA LEU A 45 -3.33 -1.30 -7.90
C LEU A 45 -3.64 -2.80 -8.06
N GLY A 46 -4.90 -3.23 -7.88
CA GLY A 46 -5.35 -4.62 -8.08
C GLY A 46 -6.05 -5.27 -6.88
N GLY A 47 -6.12 -4.59 -5.73
CA GLY A 47 -6.77 -5.08 -4.53
C GLY A 47 -8.28 -4.81 -4.52
N HIS A 48 -9.12 -5.81 -4.74
CA HIS A 48 -10.56 -5.63 -4.81
C HIS A 48 -11.29 -6.49 -3.78
N VAL A 49 -12.45 -6.00 -3.34
CA VAL A 49 -13.42 -6.81 -2.59
C VAL A 49 -14.37 -7.36 -3.64
N GLU A 50 -14.28 -8.66 -3.89
CA GLU A 50 -15.32 -9.35 -4.64
C GLU A 50 -16.48 -9.64 -3.70
N GLN A 51 -17.70 -9.41 -4.17
CA GLN A 51 -18.92 -9.81 -3.49
C GLN A 51 -19.64 -10.84 -4.34
N CYS A 52 -20.05 -11.95 -3.73
CA CYS A 52 -20.91 -12.93 -4.37
C CYS A 52 -22.34 -12.38 -4.46
N ASP A 53 -22.89 -12.29 -5.67
CA ASP A 53 -24.26 -11.77 -5.89
C ASP A 53 -25.35 -12.71 -5.33
N ALA A 54 -25.04 -14.00 -5.14
CA ALA A 54 -26.02 -14.99 -4.67
C ALA A 54 -26.11 -15.08 -3.14
N CYS A 55 -25.01 -14.86 -2.41
CA CYS A 55 -24.97 -15.05 -0.95
C CYS A 55 -24.36 -13.87 -0.18
N GLY A 56 -23.91 -12.82 -0.86
CA GLY A 56 -23.33 -11.62 -0.25
C GLY A 56 -21.93 -11.80 0.35
N HIS A 57 -21.33 -12.99 0.24
CA HIS A 57 -19.99 -13.26 0.76
C HIS A 57 -18.95 -12.34 0.12
N GLN A 58 -18.10 -11.74 0.94
CA GLN A 58 -17.04 -10.84 0.51
C GLN A 58 -15.67 -11.51 0.63
N ARG A 59 -14.86 -11.39 -0.42
CA ARG A 59 -13.47 -11.88 -0.45
C ARG A 59 -12.54 -10.77 -0.89
N ILE A 60 -11.45 -10.58 -0.14
CA ILE A 60 -10.37 -9.67 -0.54
C ILE A 60 -9.46 -10.42 -1.51
N THR A 61 -9.23 -9.84 -2.68
CA THR A 61 -8.35 -10.38 -3.73
C THR A 61 -7.25 -9.37 -4.04
N TYR A 62 -6.15 -9.87 -4.61
CA TYR A 62 -4.99 -9.08 -5.00
C TYR A 62 -4.49 -9.61 -6.36
N ASN A 63 -4.87 -8.97 -7.48
CA ASN A 63 -4.42 -9.35 -8.83
C ASN A 63 -3.31 -8.43 -9.33
#